data_AF-A0A368X4D1-F1
#
_entry.id   AF-A0A368X4D1-F1
#
_cell.length_a   1.000
_cell.length_b   1.000
_cell.length_c   1.000
_cell.angle_alpha   90.00
_cell.angle_beta   90.00
_cell.angle_gamma   90.00
#
_symmetry.space_group_name_H-M   'P 1'
#
loop_
_entity.id
_entity.type
_entity.pdbx_description
1 polymer ?
#
loop_
_entity_poly.entity_id
_entity_poly.type
_entity_poly.pdbx_seq_one_letter_code
_entity_poly.pdbx_strand_id
1 'polypeptide(L)'
;MNEIRTAKRCHKSIPAKLADSPILLSATHSVWEPLLHTLPSPQSASNPELEAQIRKHIDEIEAQGADKAPLSASVLAVLREQLHRARVGSVKTEAEQWFGLRHHYLLKSLMARGDVPRHWPEYTEQPGISEPQSLKKAFQEAMNTGFRIPERFLDDATDTSYGEKEAFYAASEFAANRWTFDLAKGETELARKVLQLSSSFVIPNDKLGCAPYVADQLWIVEGPSGSIRLIILEIDGEYHLEPGAAERDKLRDKYFNSLGYEVYRVAGWWARIDPFRVIGEFLAEAIGLRSIKAGLEFTPPSITDYRCFACGEPMVRWDDRWIERDYRYK
;
A
#
# COMPACT_ATOMS: atom_id res chain seq x y z
N MET A 1 -4.70 23.82 -7.91
CA MET A 1 -3.54 24.71 -8.20
C MET A 1 -3.00 24.23 -9.53
N ASN A 2 -2.87 25.06 -10.58
CA ASN A 2 -2.64 24.59 -11.96
C ASN A 2 -1.60 23.46 -12.06
N GLU A 3 -2.02 22.27 -12.47
CA GLU A 3 -1.21 21.04 -12.46
C GLU A 3 0.06 21.17 -13.31
N ILE A 4 -0.01 21.83 -14.48
CA ILE A 4 1.16 22.12 -15.32
C ILE A 4 2.24 22.85 -14.51
N ARG A 5 1.85 23.79 -13.64
CA ARG A 5 2.79 24.51 -12.76
C ARG A 5 3.31 23.62 -11.63
N THR A 6 2.48 22.74 -11.09
CA THR A 6 2.88 21.74 -10.07
C THR A 6 3.89 20.75 -10.64
N ALA A 7 3.57 20.09 -11.75
CA ALA A 7 4.40 19.08 -12.38
C ALA A 7 5.67 19.68 -13.02
N LYS A 8 5.62 20.91 -13.58
CA LYS A 8 6.85 21.63 -14.02
C LYS A 8 7.74 22.03 -12.85
N ARG A 9 7.17 22.23 -11.64
CA ARG A 9 7.96 22.36 -10.41
C ARG A 9 8.54 21.01 -9.99
N CYS A 10 7.78 19.91 -10.09
CA CYS A 10 8.23 18.56 -9.72
C CYS A 10 9.43 18.08 -10.54
N HIS A 11 9.44 18.25 -11.87
CA HIS A 11 10.63 17.90 -12.67
C HIS A 11 11.84 18.77 -12.30
N LYS A 12 11.62 20.09 -12.12
CA LYS A 12 12.68 21.05 -11.72
C LYS A 12 13.13 20.92 -10.25
N SER A 13 12.44 20.16 -9.40
CA SER A 13 12.86 19.89 -8.02
C SER A 13 13.64 18.59 -7.85
N ILE A 14 13.73 17.74 -8.88
CA ILE A 14 14.52 16.51 -8.84
C ILE A 14 16.02 16.88 -8.82
N PRO A 15 16.79 16.48 -7.80
CA PRO A 15 18.24 16.69 -7.79
C PRO A 15 18.86 15.90 -8.96
N ALA A 16 19.74 16.54 -9.75
CA ALA A 16 20.32 15.91 -10.94
C ALA A 16 20.96 14.53 -10.68
N LYS A 17 21.57 14.34 -9.50
CA LYS A 17 22.13 13.05 -9.03
C LYS A 17 21.12 11.89 -8.91
N LEU A 18 19.81 12.16 -9.01
CA LEU A 18 18.73 11.17 -8.95
C LEU A 18 18.06 10.93 -10.31
N ALA A 19 18.44 11.63 -11.38
CA ALA A 19 17.83 11.41 -12.70
C ALA A 19 18.08 9.99 -13.23
N ASP A 20 19.30 9.48 -13.00
CA ASP A 20 19.75 8.15 -13.41
C ASP A 20 19.59 7.09 -12.29
N SER A 21 18.84 7.41 -11.23
CA SER A 21 18.62 6.47 -10.12
C SER A 21 17.62 5.37 -10.49
N PRO A 22 17.76 4.15 -9.95
CA PRO A 22 16.84 3.06 -10.24
C PRO A 22 15.44 3.36 -9.69
N ILE A 23 14.42 2.90 -10.41
CA ILE A 23 13.01 3.02 -10.00
C ILE A 23 12.71 2.17 -8.77
N LEU A 24 13.14 0.91 -8.77
CA LEU A 24 13.09 0.04 -7.59
C LEU A 24 14.34 0.32 -6.74
N LEU A 25 14.15 0.86 -5.54
CA LEU A 25 15.22 1.18 -4.60
C LEU A 25 15.67 -0.05 -3.80
N SER A 26 14.70 -0.86 -3.37
CA SER A 26 14.95 -2.15 -2.71
C SER A 26 13.69 -3.02 -2.66
N ALA A 27 13.88 -4.33 -2.57
CA ALA A 27 12.84 -5.28 -2.19
C ALA A 27 13.35 -6.16 -1.05
N THR A 28 12.44 -6.59 -0.17
CA THR A 28 12.74 -7.54 0.93
C THR A 28 12.60 -9.01 0.53
N HIS A 29 11.86 -9.26 -0.54
CA HIS A 29 11.51 -10.57 -1.11
C HIS A 29 11.50 -10.44 -2.65
N SER A 30 11.18 -11.51 -3.37
CA SER A 30 10.93 -11.47 -4.82
C SER A 30 9.78 -12.40 -5.20
N VAL A 31 9.31 -12.32 -6.46
CA VAL A 31 8.34 -13.29 -7.02
C VAL A 31 8.78 -14.77 -6.90
N TRP A 32 10.09 -15.03 -6.76
CA TRP A 32 10.65 -16.39 -6.63
C TRP A 32 10.73 -16.89 -5.18
N GLU A 33 10.82 -15.97 -4.22
CA GLU A 33 10.87 -16.25 -2.78
C GLU A 33 9.78 -15.46 -2.03
N PRO A 34 8.48 -15.73 -2.31
CA PRO A 34 7.36 -14.96 -1.77
C PRO A 34 6.99 -15.35 -0.33
N LEU A 35 6.37 -14.42 0.39
CA LEU A 35 5.90 -14.65 1.77
C LEU A 35 4.43 -15.10 1.77
N LEU A 36 4.23 -16.42 1.79
CA LEU A 36 2.92 -17.05 1.64
C LEU A 36 2.17 -17.23 2.97
N HIS A 37 0.90 -16.82 3.01
CA HIS A 37 -0.03 -17.06 4.11
C HIS A 37 -1.08 -18.10 3.71
N THR A 38 -1.18 -19.21 4.44
CA THR A 38 -2.26 -20.19 4.25
C THR A 38 -3.51 -19.73 5.00
N LEU A 39 -4.65 -19.67 4.30
CA LEU A 39 -5.94 -19.41 4.93
C LEU A 39 -6.50 -20.69 5.57
N PRO A 40 -7.02 -20.66 6.82
CA PRO A 40 -7.70 -21.78 7.44
C PRO A 40 -9.11 -21.99 6.83
N SER A 41 -9.71 -23.16 7.06
CA SER A 41 -11.13 -23.38 6.74
C SER A 41 -12.02 -22.36 7.46
N PRO A 42 -13.08 -21.81 6.82
CA PRO A 42 -13.87 -20.73 7.40
C PRO A 42 -14.50 -21.03 8.77
N GLN A 43 -14.44 -20.05 9.69
CA GLN A 43 -14.98 -20.17 11.05
C GLN A 43 -15.92 -19.00 11.40
N SER A 44 -17.10 -19.33 11.95
CA SER A 44 -18.22 -18.40 12.13
C SER A 44 -18.70 -18.31 13.58
N ALA A 45 -18.07 -17.44 14.37
CA ALA A 45 -18.65 -16.89 15.60
C ALA A 45 -17.97 -15.56 15.98
N SER A 46 -18.72 -14.67 16.62
CA SER A 46 -18.19 -13.68 17.57
C SER A 46 -18.33 -14.24 18.99
N ASN A 47 -17.59 -13.71 19.95
CA ASN A 47 -17.71 -14.10 21.36
C ASN A 47 -17.57 -12.85 22.26
N PRO A 48 -18.68 -12.27 22.72
CA PRO A 48 -18.67 -11.05 23.53
C PRO A 48 -17.98 -11.20 24.91
N GLU A 49 -18.04 -12.39 25.52
CA GLU A 49 -17.36 -12.66 26.79
C GLU A 49 -15.85 -12.65 26.60
N LEU A 50 -15.38 -13.25 25.51
CA LEU A 50 -13.98 -13.23 25.10
C LEU A 50 -13.52 -11.81 24.71
N GLU A 51 -14.37 -11.00 24.06
CA GLU A 51 -14.06 -9.59 23.77
C GLU A 51 -13.79 -8.82 25.08
N ALA A 52 -14.67 -8.95 26.07
CA ALA A 52 -14.53 -8.27 27.36
C ALA A 52 -13.26 -8.71 28.12
N GLN A 53 -12.93 -10.01 28.09
CA GLN A 53 -11.71 -10.54 28.71
C GLN A 53 -10.44 -10.01 28.03
N ILE A 54 -10.37 -10.04 26.69
CA ILE A 54 -9.21 -9.56 25.93
C ILE A 54 -9.02 -8.05 26.12
N ARG A 55 -10.11 -7.26 26.09
CA ARG A 55 -10.05 -5.80 26.25
C ARG A 55 -9.43 -5.43 27.59
N LYS A 56 -9.92 -6.03 28.68
CA LYS A 56 -9.35 -5.88 30.03
C LYS A 56 -7.86 -6.20 30.07
N HIS A 57 -7.41 -7.22 29.35
CA HIS A 57 -6.00 -7.61 29.33
C HIS A 57 -5.11 -6.64 28.51
N ILE A 58 -5.65 -6.04 27.44
CA ILE A 58 -4.99 -4.94 26.71
C ILE A 58 -4.86 -3.71 27.64
N ASP A 59 -5.93 -3.32 28.32
CA ASP A 59 -5.94 -2.19 29.25
C ASP A 59 -4.93 -2.41 30.40
N GLU A 60 -4.86 -3.63 30.95
CA GLU A 60 -3.89 -4.03 31.98
C GLU A 60 -2.43 -3.92 31.52
N ILE A 61 -2.12 -4.29 30.27
CA ILE A 61 -0.76 -4.18 29.72
C ILE A 61 -0.43 -2.72 29.39
N GLU A 62 -1.35 -1.97 28.78
CA GLU A 62 -1.14 -0.56 28.46
C GLU A 62 -0.98 0.33 29.71
N ALA A 63 -1.62 -0.03 30.83
CA ALA A 63 -1.47 0.63 32.12
C ALA A 63 -0.11 0.36 32.82
N GLN A 64 0.62 -0.70 32.44
CA GLN A 64 1.92 -1.04 33.05
C GLN A 64 3.09 -0.21 32.50
N GLY A 65 2.92 0.42 31.34
CA GLY A 65 3.93 1.26 30.68
C GLY A 65 4.97 0.47 29.88
N ALA A 66 5.58 1.14 28.89
CA ALA A 66 6.50 0.51 27.95
C ALA A 66 7.76 -0.09 28.61
N ASP A 67 8.26 0.54 29.66
CA ASP A 67 9.57 0.23 30.27
C ASP A 67 9.62 -1.09 31.04
N LYS A 68 8.48 -1.77 31.25
CA LYS A 68 8.37 -2.96 32.11
C LYS A 68 8.17 -4.29 31.36
N ALA A 69 7.89 -4.25 30.05
CA ALA A 69 7.49 -5.45 29.30
C ALA A 69 8.14 -5.50 27.91
N PRO A 70 9.35 -6.10 27.75
CA PRO A 70 10.03 -6.22 26.46
C PRO A 70 9.33 -7.16 25.46
N LEU A 71 8.27 -7.86 25.88
CA LEU A 71 7.40 -8.70 25.03
C LEU A 71 6.07 -8.00 24.65
N SER A 72 5.84 -6.77 25.09
CA SER A 72 4.50 -6.14 25.06
C SER A 72 3.93 -5.90 23.66
N ALA A 73 4.72 -5.40 22.70
CA ALA A 73 4.20 -4.92 21.42
C ALA A 73 3.60 -6.02 20.52
N SER A 74 4.28 -7.16 20.39
CA SER A 74 3.79 -8.31 19.62
C SER A 74 2.61 -8.99 20.31
N VAL A 75 2.65 -9.13 21.64
CA VAL A 75 1.53 -9.65 22.44
C VAL A 75 0.31 -8.76 22.32
N LEU A 76 0.46 -7.43 22.39
CA LEU A 76 -0.63 -6.48 22.18
C LEU A 76 -1.17 -6.48 20.75
N ALA A 77 -0.32 -6.72 19.73
CA ALA A 77 -0.80 -6.89 18.36
C ALA A 77 -1.72 -8.12 18.24
N VAL A 78 -1.30 -9.27 18.78
CA VAL A 78 -2.12 -10.50 18.81
C VAL A 78 -3.39 -10.33 19.64
N LEU A 79 -3.33 -9.68 20.81
CA LEU A 79 -4.52 -9.42 21.63
C LEU A 79 -5.50 -8.48 20.91
N ARG A 80 -5.05 -7.39 20.28
CA ARG A 80 -5.92 -6.47 19.53
C ARG A 80 -6.52 -7.13 18.28
N GLU A 81 -5.81 -8.06 17.65
CA GLU A 81 -6.34 -8.90 16.59
C GLU A 81 -7.46 -9.83 17.10
N GLN A 82 -7.23 -10.54 18.21
CA GLN A 82 -8.24 -11.38 18.86
C GLN A 82 -9.45 -10.56 19.34
N LEU A 83 -9.23 -9.35 19.85
CA LEU A 83 -10.29 -8.40 20.24
C LEU A 83 -11.17 -8.05 19.04
N HIS A 84 -10.56 -7.76 17.88
CA HIS A 84 -11.28 -7.43 16.67
C HIS A 84 -12.15 -8.61 16.19
N ARG A 85 -11.58 -9.82 16.15
CA ARG A 85 -12.32 -11.06 15.85
C ARG A 85 -13.49 -11.30 16.82
N ALA A 86 -13.28 -11.03 18.11
CA ALA A 86 -14.31 -11.23 19.13
C ALA A 86 -15.48 -10.23 18.99
N ARG A 87 -15.17 -8.99 18.59
CA ARG A 87 -16.10 -7.86 18.42
C ARG A 87 -17.04 -7.97 17.22
N VAL A 88 -16.54 -8.42 16.05
CA VAL A 88 -17.34 -8.36 14.81
C VAL A 88 -18.09 -9.68 14.56
N GLY A 89 -19.39 -9.59 14.29
CA GLY A 89 -20.31 -10.74 14.26
C GLY A 89 -20.15 -11.69 13.06
N SER A 90 -19.68 -11.20 11.91
CA SER A 90 -19.58 -12.00 10.68
C SER A 90 -18.47 -11.54 9.75
N VAL A 91 -17.95 -12.48 8.94
CA VAL A 91 -16.99 -12.21 7.85
C VAL A 91 -17.52 -11.13 6.90
N LYS A 92 -18.81 -11.18 6.54
CA LYS A 92 -19.45 -10.17 5.70
C LYS A 92 -19.33 -8.77 6.30
N THR A 93 -19.57 -8.62 7.61
CA THR A 93 -19.48 -7.32 8.31
C THR A 93 -18.04 -6.82 8.38
N GLU A 94 -17.05 -7.71 8.50
CA GLU A 94 -15.62 -7.35 8.41
C GLU A 94 -15.24 -6.91 6.98
N ALA A 95 -15.73 -7.61 5.95
CA ALA A 95 -15.53 -7.23 4.56
C ALA A 95 -16.21 -5.90 4.19
N GLU A 96 -17.40 -5.62 4.73
CA GLU A 96 -18.07 -4.31 4.58
C GLU A 96 -17.28 -3.19 5.29
N GLN A 97 -16.76 -3.45 6.49
CA GLN A 97 -15.91 -2.53 7.24
C GLN A 97 -14.57 -2.23 6.53
N TRP A 98 -14.01 -3.20 5.80
CA TRP A 98 -12.70 -3.05 5.13
C TRP A 98 -12.62 -1.79 4.27
N PHE A 99 -13.63 -1.53 3.44
CA PHE A 99 -13.61 -0.46 2.44
C PHE A 99 -13.46 0.95 3.02
N GLY A 100 -13.78 1.14 4.31
CA GLY A 100 -13.67 2.40 5.04
C GLY A 100 -12.91 2.32 6.37
N LEU A 101 -12.00 1.34 6.56
CA LEU A 101 -11.14 1.23 7.75
C LEU A 101 -9.72 0.67 7.49
N ARG A 102 -9.52 -0.17 6.46
CA ARG A 102 -8.22 -0.53 5.83
C ARG A 102 -7.01 -0.66 6.77
N HIS A 103 -7.10 -1.51 7.79
CA HIS A 103 -6.02 -1.69 8.77
C HIS A 103 -5.66 -3.15 9.09
N HIS A 104 -4.44 -3.35 9.59
CA HIS A 104 -3.84 -4.65 9.92
C HIS A 104 -4.75 -5.60 10.69
N TYR A 105 -5.31 -5.19 11.84
CA TYR A 105 -6.13 -6.08 12.68
C TYR A 105 -7.40 -6.62 11.97
N LEU A 106 -7.99 -5.84 11.07
CA LEU A 106 -9.18 -6.23 10.31
C LEU A 106 -8.81 -7.21 9.19
N LEU A 107 -7.71 -6.96 8.47
CA LEU A 107 -7.16 -7.91 7.50
C LEU A 107 -6.81 -9.25 8.15
N LYS A 108 -6.10 -9.23 9.29
CA LYS A 108 -5.71 -10.45 10.00
C LYS A 108 -6.91 -11.19 10.61
N SER A 109 -7.95 -10.46 11.04
CA SER A 109 -9.23 -11.03 11.45
C SER A 109 -9.90 -11.81 10.31
N LEU A 110 -10.06 -11.18 9.13
CA LEU A 110 -10.59 -11.84 7.93
C LEU A 110 -9.77 -13.08 7.56
N MET A 111 -8.44 -12.94 7.47
CA MET A 111 -7.52 -14.04 7.16
C MET A 111 -7.71 -15.23 8.11
N ALA A 112 -7.83 -14.98 9.41
CA ALA A 112 -8.02 -16.03 10.40
C ALA A 112 -9.42 -16.68 10.37
N ARG A 113 -10.41 -16.04 9.73
CA ARG A 113 -11.71 -16.61 9.41
C ARG A 113 -11.75 -17.28 8.04
N GLY A 114 -10.61 -17.43 7.35
CA GLY A 114 -10.50 -18.12 6.07
C GLY A 114 -10.85 -17.28 4.84
N ASP A 115 -10.92 -15.95 4.97
CA ASP A 115 -11.26 -15.03 3.87
C ASP A 115 -10.29 -13.85 3.77
N VAL A 116 -10.37 -13.07 2.70
CA VAL A 116 -9.56 -11.86 2.48
C VAL A 116 -10.39 -10.77 1.80
N PRO A 117 -10.04 -9.49 1.97
CA PRO A 117 -10.61 -8.42 1.17
C PRO A 117 -10.44 -8.70 -0.33
N ARG A 118 -11.52 -8.49 -1.09
CA ARG A 118 -11.57 -8.64 -2.55
C ARG A 118 -12.26 -7.41 -3.13
N HIS A 119 -11.58 -6.70 -4.03
CA HIS A 119 -12.12 -5.54 -4.75
C HIS A 119 -12.17 -5.78 -6.27
N TRP A 120 -11.43 -6.77 -6.79
CA TRP A 120 -11.41 -7.10 -8.20
C TRP A 120 -11.81 -8.55 -8.53
N PRO A 121 -13.00 -8.71 -9.14
CA PRO A 121 -13.35 -9.86 -9.95
C PRO A 121 -14.10 -9.45 -11.24
N GLU A 122 -13.69 -8.34 -11.88
CA GLU A 122 -14.41 -7.67 -12.99
C GLU A 122 -15.72 -6.94 -12.57
N TYR A 123 -15.70 -6.29 -11.39
CA TYR A 123 -16.67 -5.29 -10.89
C TYR A 123 -18.15 -5.69 -10.79
N THR A 124 -18.66 -5.88 -9.56
CA THR A 124 -20.11 -5.82 -9.28
C THR A 124 -20.62 -4.38 -9.25
N GLU A 125 -20.82 -3.83 -10.45
CA GLU A 125 -21.54 -2.61 -10.87
C GLU A 125 -21.08 -1.23 -10.37
N GLN A 126 -20.60 -1.05 -9.13
CA GLN A 126 -19.68 0.03 -8.72
C GLN A 126 -19.37 0.04 -7.22
N PRO A 127 -18.09 -0.10 -6.88
CA PRO A 127 -17.33 0.94 -6.19
C PRO A 127 -16.56 1.76 -7.23
N GLY A 128 -16.69 3.09 -7.18
CA GLY A 128 -15.78 3.96 -7.95
C GLY A 128 -14.33 3.75 -7.51
N ILE A 129 -13.36 4.13 -8.35
CA ILE A 129 -11.92 4.10 -7.98
C ILE A 129 -11.80 4.78 -6.62
N SER A 130 -11.43 4.02 -5.59
CA SER A 130 -11.27 4.56 -4.24
C SER A 130 -10.18 5.63 -4.30
N GLU A 131 -10.55 6.90 -4.16
CA GLU A 131 -9.57 8.00 -4.14
C GLU A 131 -8.46 7.69 -3.11
N PRO A 132 -7.19 8.01 -3.44
CA PRO A 132 -6.06 7.76 -2.56
C PRO A 132 -6.31 8.41 -1.20
N GLN A 133 -6.39 7.56 -0.17
CA GLN A 133 -6.89 7.96 1.15
C GLN A 133 -5.90 8.92 1.82
N SER A 134 -6.38 10.08 2.26
CA SER A 134 -5.54 11.04 2.98
C SER A 134 -5.06 10.45 4.31
N LEU A 135 -3.81 10.78 4.68
CA LEU A 135 -3.21 10.34 5.94
C LEU A 135 -4.08 10.72 7.15
N LYS A 136 -4.68 11.91 7.12
CA LYS A 136 -5.61 12.41 8.13
C LYS A 136 -6.85 11.51 8.27
N LYS A 137 -7.43 11.05 7.16
CA LYS A 137 -8.57 10.12 7.16
C LYS A 137 -8.17 8.73 7.69
N ALA A 138 -7.02 8.20 7.26
CA ALA A 138 -6.49 6.93 7.77
C ALA A 138 -6.26 6.96 9.29
N PHE A 139 -5.70 8.04 9.84
CA PHE A 139 -5.55 8.21 11.28
C PHE A 139 -6.90 8.41 12.01
N GLN A 140 -7.85 9.15 11.45
CA GLN A 140 -9.19 9.27 12.04
C GLN A 140 -9.91 7.91 12.12
N GLU A 141 -9.86 7.11 11.05
CA GLU A 141 -10.43 5.76 10.99
C GLU A 141 -9.74 4.79 11.98
N ALA A 142 -8.40 4.82 12.06
CA ALA A 142 -7.64 4.02 13.02
C ALA A 142 -7.92 4.42 14.49
N MET A 143 -8.05 5.72 14.77
CA MET A 143 -8.43 6.18 16.11
C MET A 143 -9.82 5.65 16.52
N ASN A 144 -10.78 5.66 15.60
CA ASN A 144 -12.12 5.10 15.81
C ASN A 144 -12.14 3.57 16.02
N THR A 145 -11.10 2.84 15.60
CA THR A 145 -10.95 1.39 15.84
C THR A 145 -10.11 1.04 17.07
N GLY A 146 -9.52 2.03 17.75
CA GLY A 146 -8.80 1.88 19.02
C GLY A 146 -7.29 2.07 18.95
N PHE A 147 -6.73 2.58 17.85
CA PHE A 147 -5.33 2.98 17.81
C PHE A 147 -5.13 4.28 18.59
N ARG A 148 -4.14 4.33 19.50
CA ARG A 148 -3.73 5.56 20.18
C ARG A 148 -2.93 6.44 19.20
N ILE A 149 -3.46 7.61 18.84
CA ILE A 149 -2.85 8.54 17.90
C ILE A 149 -2.77 9.93 18.55
N PRO A 150 -1.56 10.48 18.79
CA PRO A 150 -1.42 11.83 19.36
C PRO A 150 -1.96 12.91 18.41
N GLU A 151 -2.71 13.87 18.94
CA GLU A 151 -3.48 14.88 18.18
C GLU A 151 -2.67 15.64 17.12
N ARG A 152 -1.38 15.93 17.39
CA ARG A 152 -0.47 16.54 16.40
C ARG A 152 -0.45 15.80 15.06
N PHE A 153 -0.58 14.47 15.04
CA PHE A 153 -0.60 13.69 13.80
C PHE A 153 -1.93 13.82 13.04
N LEU A 154 -2.98 14.38 13.65
CA LEU A 154 -4.23 14.72 12.97
C LEU A 154 -4.15 16.14 12.38
N ASP A 155 -3.42 17.05 13.02
CA ASP A 155 -3.22 18.43 12.56
C ASP A 155 -2.13 18.54 11.48
N ASP A 156 -0.98 17.90 11.72
CA ASP A 156 0.16 17.83 10.79
C ASP A 156 -0.08 16.86 9.61
N ALA A 157 -1.13 16.03 9.64
CA ALA A 157 -1.45 15.13 8.53
C ALA A 157 -1.95 15.90 7.30
N THR A 158 -1.02 16.15 6.40
CA THR A 158 -1.28 16.66 5.05
C THR A 158 -2.06 15.66 4.21
N ASP A 159 -2.49 16.11 3.03
CA ASP A 159 -2.80 15.21 1.92
C ASP A 159 -1.61 14.28 1.62
N THR A 160 -1.94 13.07 1.16
CA THR A 160 -1.06 12.11 0.49
C THR A 160 -0.25 12.82 -0.61
N SER A 161 1.05 12.54 -0.75
CA SER A 161 1.90 13.31 -1.66
C SER A 161 1.55 13.08 -3.12
N TYR A 162 2.00 14.00 -3.98
CA TYR A 162 1.68 13.92 -5.41
C TYR A 162 2.22 12.63 -6.06
N GLY A 163 3.39 12.14 -5.65
CA GLY A 163 3.95 10.89 -6.16
C GLY A 163 3.17 9.66 -5.72
N GLU A 164 2.79 9.60 -4.44
CA GLU A 164 1.93 8.55 -3.88
C GLU A 164 0.56 8.50 -4.59
N LYS A 165 -0.08 9.66 -4.79
CA LYS A 165 -1.36 9.78 -5.50
C LYS A 165 -1.25 9.31 -6.95
N GLU A 166 -0.29 9.82 -7.71
CA GLU A 166 -0.09 9.44 -9.12
C GLU A 166 0.20 7.93 -9.27
N ALA A 167 1.08 7.38 -8.44
CA ALA A 167 1.35 5.94 -8.43
C ALA A 167 0.13 5.10 -8.02
N PHE A 168 -0.70 5.57 -7.09
CA PHE A 168 -1.93 4.85 -6.70
C PHE A 168 -2.98 4.86 -7.82
N TYR A 169 -3.13 5.98 -8.54
CA TYR A 169 -4.01 6.03 -9.70
C TYR A 169 -3.52 5.13 -10.83
N ALA A 170 -2.21 5.12 -11.12
CA ALA A 170 -1.65 4.19 -12.11
C ALA A 170 -1.89 2.73 -11.69
N ALA A 171 -1.63 2.39 -10.43
CA ALA A 171 -1.94 1.09 -9.85
C ALA A 171 -3.43 0.70 -9.97
N SER A 172 -4.34 1.67 -9.84
CA SER A 172 -5.78 1.43 -10.01
C SER A 172 -6.18 1.18 -11.48
N GLU A 173 -5.54 1.84 -12.44
CA GLU A 173 -5.75 1.58 -13.87
C GLU A 173 -5.10 0.26 -14.32
N PHE A 174 -3.98 -0.16 -13.69
CA PHE A 174 -3.46 -1.52 -13.79
C PHE A 174 -4.47 -2.54 -13.25
N ALA A 175 -4.95 -2.39 -12.02
CA ALA A 175 -5.96 -3.29 -11.45
C ALA A 175 -7.24 -3.34 -12.32
N ALA A 176 -7.64 -2.21 -12.91
CA ALA A 176 -8.80 -2.12 -13.79
C ALA A 176 -8.62 -2.74 -15.20
N ASN A 177 -7.44 -3.25 -15.57
CA ASN A 177 -7.12 -3.72 -16.93
C ASN A 177 -7.42 -2.62 -17.99
N ARG A 178 -7.00 -1.38 -17.71
CA ARG A 178 -7.22 -0.18 -18.57
C ARG A 178 -5.94 0.32 -19.24
N TRP A 179 -4.85 -0.43 -19.15
CA TRP A 179 -3.63 -0.17 -19.90
C TRP A 179 -3.85 -0.23 -21.42
N THR A 180 -2.98 0.44 -22.15
CA THR A 180 -3.01 0.53 -23.63
C THR A 180 -2.05 -0.46 -24.32
N PHE A 181 -1.58 -1.48 -23.61
CA PHE A 181 -0.61 -2.48 -24.09
C PHE A 181 -1.09 -3.91 -23.80
N ASP A 182 -0.84 -4.84 -24.72
CA ASP A 182 -1.19 -6.24 -24.52
C ASP A 182 -0.23 -6.93 -23.55
N LEU A 183 -0.78 -7.56 -22.50
CA LEU A 183 -0.01 -8.50 -21.68
C LEU A 183 0.24 -9.81 -22.46
N ALA A 184 1.39 -10.44 -22.22
CA ALA A 184 1.59 -11.81 -22.68
C ALA A 184 0.54 -12.75 -22.07
N LYS A 185 0.17 -13.80 -22.80
CA LYS A 185 -0.99 -14.66 -22.52
C LYS A 185 -1.05 -15.28 -21.11
N GLY A 186 0.09 -15.48 -20.44
CA GLY A 186 0.15 -15.93 -19.04
C GLY A 186 0.20 -14.82 -17.99
N GLU A 187 0.57 -13.59 -18.38
CA GLU A 187 0.61 -12.44 -17.47
C GLU A 187 -0.79 -11.90 -17.16
N THR A 188 -1.75 -12.03 -18.07
CA THR A 188 -3.16 -11.75 -17.78
C THR A 188 -3.71 -12.63 -16.65
N GLU A 189 -3.24 -13.89 -16.56
CA GLU A 189 -3.61 -14.81 -15.48
C GLU A 189 -2.91 -14.48 -14.15
N LEU A 190 -1.71 -13.89 -14.20
CA LEU A 190 -1.00 -13.38 -13.03
C LEU A 190 -1.62 -12.07 -12.52
N ALA A 191 -2.01 -11.15 -13.40
CA ALA A 191 -2.69 -9.90 -13.03
C ALA A 191 -4.02 -10.16 -12.31
N ARG A 192 -4.79 -11.16 -12.78
CA ARG A 192 -6.04 -11.62 -12.13
C ARG A 192 -5.87 -12.20 -10.73
N LYS A 193 -4.64 -12.44 -10.25
CA LYS A 193 -4.37 -12.84 -8.86
C LYS A 193 -4.37 -11.65 -7.89
N VAL A 194 -4.34 -10.40 -8.36
CA VAL A 194 -4.46 -9.23 -7.47
C VAL A 194 -5.90 -9.14 -6.96
N LEU A 195 -6.10 -9.49 -5.69
CA LEU A 195 -7.42 -9.54 -5.04
C LEU A 195 -7.85 -8.15 -4.56
N GLN A 196 -6.90 -7.37 -4.04
CA GLN A 196 -7.13 -6.06 -3.42
C GLN A 196 -5.93 -5.13 -3.64
N LEU A 197 -6.24 -3.87 -3.89
CA LEU A 197 -5.34 -2.73 -3.74
C LEU A 197 -5.95 -1.76 -2.70
N SER A 198 -5.15 -1.17 -1.83
CA SER A 198 -5.58 -0.15 -0.87
C SER A 198 -4.46 0.84 -0.55
N SER A 199 -4.75 2.14 -0.59
CA SER A 199 -3.85 3.23 -0.22
C SER A 199 -3.86 3.49 1.29
N SER A 200 -2.75 4.04 1.81
CA SER A 200 -2.60 4.51 3.19
C SER A 200 -3.01 3.46 4.24
N PHE A 201 -2.49 2.24 4.06
CA PHE A 201 -2.87 1.08 4.86
C PHE A 201 -2.24 1.15 6.26
N VAL A 202 -3.07 1.05 7.31
CA VAL A 202 -2.64 1.30 8.70
C VAL A 202 -2.10 0.04 9.37
N ILE A 203 -0.86 0.11 9.84
CA ILE A 203 -0.11 -0.97 10.49
C ILE A 203 0.25 -0.55 11.92
N PRO A 204 0.05 -1.37 12.95
CA PRO A 204 0.41 -1.01 14.32
C PRO A 204 1.89 -0.65 14.46
N ASN A 205 2.23 0.18 15.44
CA ASN A 205 3.62 0.50 15.74
C ASN A 205 4.26 -0.59 16.62
N ASP A 206 5.55 -0.86 16.44
CA ASP A 206 6.33 -1.74 17.32
C ASP A 206 6.60 -1.10 18.69
N LYS A 207 6.44 0.22 18.80
CA LYS A 207 6.66 1.02 20.02
C LYS A 207 5.33 1.46 20.61
N LEU A 208 5.14 1.13 21.89
CA LEU A 208 4.02 1.60 22.69
C LEU A 208 3.96 3.15 22.71
N GLY A 209 2.73 3.69 22.66
CA GLY A 209 2.49 5.14 22.67
C GLY A 209 2.80 5.88 21.35
N CYS A 210 3.40 5.21 20.36
CA CYS A 210 3.62 5.80 19.04
C CYS A 210 2.40 5.65 18.13
N ALA A 211 2.21 6.63 17.24
CA ALA A 211 1.21 6.53 16.16
C ALA A 211 1.50 5.31 15.27
N PRO A 212 0.49 4.65 14.69
CA PRO A 212 0.70 3.54 13.79
C PRO A 212 1.52 3.96 12.56
N TYR A 213 2.22 2.98 11.97
CA TYR A 213 2.76 3.15 10.64
C TYR A 213 1.63 3.20 9.62
N VAL A 214 1.86 3.91 8.53
CA VAL A 214 0.98 3.93 7.36
C VAL A 214 1.85 3.58 6.17
N ALA A 215 1.46 2.54 5.45
CA ALA A 215 2.10 2.10 4.21
C ALA A 215 1.38 2.74 3.01
N ASP A 216 2.14 3.21 2.03
CA ASP A 216 1.56 4.00 0.93
C ASP A 216 0.55 3.18 0.11
N GLN A 217 0.89 1.93 -0.19
CA GLN A 217 -0.01 0.95 -0.78
C GLN A 217 0.15 -0.44 -0.14
N LEU A 218 -0.97 -1.14 0.06
CA LEU A 218 -1.02 -2.58 0.24
C LEU A 218 -1.71 -3.24 -0.97
N TRP A 219 -1.06 -4.30 -1.46
CA TRP A 219 -1.56 -5.23 -2.47
C TRP A 219 -1.78 -6.60 -1.81
N ILE A 220 -2.95 -7.21 -2.00
CA ILE A 220 -3.22 -8.60 -1.61
C ILE A 220 -3.26 -9.44 -2.88
N VAL A 221 -2.42 -10.47 -2.97
CA VAL A 221 -2.23 -11.26 -4.19
C VAL A 221 -2.41 -12.74 -3.88
N GLU A 222 -3.17 -13.46 -4.70
CA GLU A 222 -3.34 -14.91 -4.59
C GLU A 222 -2.05 -15.66 -4.95
N GLY A 223 -1.63 -16.54 -4.05
CA GLY A 223 -0.48 -17.44 -4.21
C GLY A 223 -0.89 -18.82 -4.71
N PRO A 224 0.05 -19.79 -4.74
CA PRO A 224 -0.28 -21.17 -5.06
C PRO A 224 -1.21 -21.80 -3.99
N SER A 225 -2.05 -22.74 -4.42
CA SER A 225 -2.86 -23.59 -3.53
C SER A 225 -3.75 -22.86 -2.51
N GLY A 226 -4.29 -21.69 -2.86
CA GLY A 226 -5.15 -20.90 -1.96
C GLY A 226 -4.42 -20.16 -0.85
N SER A 227 -3.09 -20.08 -0.92
CA SER A 227 -2.32 -19.12 -0.12
C SER A 227 -2.51 -17.69 -0.65
N ILE A 228 -2.19 -16.68 0.18
CA ILE A 228 -2.18 -15.26 -0.21
C ILE A 228 -0.87 -14.59 0.22
N ARG A 229 -0.43 -13.60 -0.56
CA ARG A 229 0.71 -12.71 -0.29
C ARG A 229 0.20 -11.34 0.11
N LEU A 230 0.90 -10.69 1.04
CA LEU A 230 0.62 -9.34 1.49
C LEU A 230 1.80 -8.45 1.11
N ILE A 231 1.65 -7.63 0.07
CA ILE A 231 2.75 -6.89 -0.53
C ILE A 231 2.54 -5.40 -0.30
N ILE A 232 3.45 -4.78 0.46
CA ILE A 232 3.54 -3.34 0.67
C ILE A 232 4.42 -2.73 -0.43
N LEU A 233 3.94 -1.61 -0.98
CA LEU A 233 4.71 -0.73 -1.85
C LEU A 233 4.81 0.65 -1.20
N GLU A 234 6.03 1.05 -0.84
CA GLU A 234 6.36 2.38 -0.30
C GLU A 234 6.99 3.25 -1.40
N ILE A 235 6.69 4.54 -1.41
CA ILE A 235 6.94 5.47 -2.52
C ILE A 235 7.91 6.56 -2.03
N ASP A 236 9.10 6.11 -1.65
CA ASP A 236 10.11 6.87 -0.92
C ASP A 236 10.50 8.19 -1.62
N GLY A 237 10.22 9.31 -0.96
CA GLY A 237 10.77 10.62 -1.32
C GLY A 237 12.28 10.73 -1.07
N GLU A 238 12.90 11.80 -1.59
CA GLU A 238 14.36 11.99 -1.62
C GLU A 238 15.05 11.92 -0.24
N TYR A 239 14.32 12.14 0.85
CA TYR A 239 14.85 12.14 2.22
C TYR A 239 15.13 10.73 2.79
N HIS A 240 14.50 9.67 2.26
CA HIS A 240 14.76 8.29 2.67
C HIS A 240 16.18 7.81 2.28
N LEU A 241 16.79 8.47 1.29
CA LEU A 241 18.17 8.21 0.86
C LEU A 241 19.23 8.69 1.86
N GLU A 242 18.85 9.48 2.87
CA GLU A 242 19.78 9.85 3.95
C GLU A 242 20.10 8.62 4.83
N PRO A 243 21.37 8.35 5.20
CA PRO A 243 21.72 7.14 5.95
C PRO A 243 20.92 6.94 7.25
N GLY A 244 20.61 8.03 7.95
CA GLY A 244 19.79 7.99 9.17
C GLY A 244 18.31 7.71 8.93
N ALA A 245 17.79 7.95 7.72
CA ALA A 245 16.46 7.53 7.31
C ALA A 245 16.49 6.05 6.87
N ALA A 246 17.38 5.71 5.94
CA ALA A 246 17.58 4.35 5.43
C ALA A 246 17.73 3.27 6.54
N GLU A 247 18.38 3.56 7.67
CA GLU A 247 18.44 2.62 8.80
C GLU A 247 17.12 2.51 9.60
N ARG A 248 16.35 3.60 9.75
CA ARG A 248 14.99 3.54 10.33
C ARG A 248 14.03 2.77 9.41
N ASP A 249 14.18 2.97 8.11
CA ASP A 249 13.45 2.28 7.05
C ASP A 249 13.72 0.78 7.07
N LYS A 250 14.99 0.34 7.11
CA LYS A 250 15.35 -1.09 7.31
C LYS A 250 14.79 -1.71 8.59
N LEU A 251 14.59 -0.92 9.65
CA LEU A 251 13.97 -1.38 10.90
C LEU A 251 12.44 -1.49 10.76
N ARG A 252 11.78 -0.55 10.07
CA ARG A 252 10.35 -0.64 9.69
C ARG A 252 10.10 -1.90 8.87
N ASP A 253 10.92 -2.13 7.86
CA ASP A 253 10.77 -3.26 6.92
C ASP A 253 10.94 -4.61 7.62
N LYS A 254 11.93 -4.74 8.51
CA LYS A 254 12.09 -5.96 9.35
C LYS A 254 10.86 -6.23 10.21
N TYR A 255 10.25 -5.19 10.76
CA TYR A 255 9.02 -5.32 11.55
C TYR A 255 7.81 -5.69 10.67
N PHE A 256 7.66 -5.07 9.50
CA PHE A 256 6.63 -5.42 8.52
C PHE A 256 6.76 -6.88 8.04
N ASN A 257 7.99 -7.34 7.76
CA ASN A 257 8.27 -8.74 7.46
C ASN A 257 7.84 -9.66 8.62
N SER A 258 8.08 -9.28 9.89
CA SER A 258 7.66 -10.06 11.06
C SER A 258 6.13 -10.11 11.25
N LEU A 259 5.39 -9.12 10.74
CA LEU A 259 3.92 -9.14 10.65
C LEU A 259 3.40 -9.90 9.42
N GLY A 260 4.29 -10.38 8.55
CA GLY A 260 3.96 -11.16 7.36
C GLY A 260 3.78 -10.35 6.08
N TYR A 261 4.36 -9.16 5.96
CA TYR A 261 4.34 -8.39 4.71
C TYR A 261 5.65 -8.57 3.93
N GLU A 262 5.56 -8.62 2.60
CA GLU A 262 6.69 -8.30 1.74
C GLU A 262 6.72 -6.78 1.54
N VAL A 263 7.87 -6.13 1.70
CA VAL A 263 8.05 -4.70 1.42
C VAL A 263 8.89 -4.48 0.17
N TYR A 264 8.39 -3.64 -0.73
CA TYR A 264 9.08 -3.11 -1.92
C TYR A 264 9.08 -1.58 -1.83
N ARG A 265 10.20 -0.96 -2.22
CA ARG A 265 10.41 0.50 -2.15
C ARG A 265 10.74 1.04 -3.53
N VAL A 266 9.98 2.04 -3.98
CA VAL A 266 10.20 2.70 -5.27
C VAL A 266 10.48 4.19 -5.11
N ALA A 267 11.22 4.73 -6.06
CA ALA A 267 11.60 6.13 -6.12
C ALA A 267 10.38 7.05 -6.32
N GLY A 268 9.94 7.72 -5.26
CA GLY A 268 8.81 8.66 -5.31
C GLY A 268 9.02 9.84 -6.26
N TRP A 269 10.27 10.19 -6.59
CA TRP A 269 10.56 11.21 -7.61
C TRP A 269 10.30 10.74 -9.05
N TRP A 270 10.46 9.45 -9.35
CA TRP A 270 10.03 8.88 -10.63
C TRP A 270 8.51 8.84 -10.75
N ALA A 271 7.78 8.57 -9.65
CA ALA A 271 6.32 8.54 -9.65
C ALA A 271 5.66 9.89 -9.99
N ARG A 272 6.38 11.01 -9.78
CA ARG A 272 5.96 12.37 -10.17
C ARG A 272 6.14 12.66 -11.67
N ILE A 273 6.75 11.75 -12.43
CA ILE A 273 7.08 11.89 -13.87
C ILE A 273 6.40 10.79 -14.69
N ASP A 274 6.57 9.53 -14.30
CA ASP A 274 6.04 8.34 -14.97
C ASP A 274 5.57 7.29 -13.94
N PRO A 275 4.36 7.46 -13.38
CA PRO A 275 3.82 6.52 -12.40
C PRO A 275 3.51 5.15 -13.02
N PHE A 276 3.26 5.06 -14.33
CA PHE A 276 3.00 3.79 -15.01
C PHE A 276 4.26 2.92 -15.08
N ARG A 277 5.42 3.50 -15.37
CA ARG A 277 6.70 2.78 -15.30
C ARG A 277 7.07 2.41 -13.87
N VAL A 278 6.81 3.27 -12.88
CA VAL A 278 7.06 2.93 -11.46
C VAL A 278 6.26 1.71 -11.04
N ILE A 279 4.96 1.68 -11.31
CA ILE A 279 4.12 0.52 -11.00
C ILE A 279 4.48 -0.68 -11.89
N GLY A 280 4.83 -0.48 -13.16
CA GLY A 280 5.24 -1.54 -14.08
C GLY A 280 6.52 -2.26 -13.66
N GLU A 281 7.54 -1.53 -13.19
CA GLU A 281 8.76 -2.15 -12.65
C GLU A 281 8.53 -2.86 -11.32
N PHE A 282 7.66 -2.31 -10.44
CA PHE A 282 7.20 -3.01 -9.23
C PHE A 282 6.46 -4.32 -9.56
N LEU A 283 5.49 -4.29 -10.47
CA LEU A 283 4.70 -5.47 -10.86
C LEU A 283 5.54 -6.54 -11.56
N ALA A 284 6.55 -6.14 -12.34
CA ALA A 284 7.49 -7.04 -12.99
C ALA A 284 8.37 -7.83 -11.98
N GLU A 285 8.73 -7.23 -10.85
CA GLU A 285 9.57 -7.85 -9.80
C GLU A 285 8.73 -8.58 -8.74
N ALA A 286 7.65 -7.97 -8.26
CA ALA A 286 6.82 -8.51 -7.18
C ALA A 286 5.87 -9.61 -7.66
N ILE A 287 5.28 -9.49 -8.86
CA ILE A 287 4.24 -10.39 -9.39
C ILE A 287 4.72 -11.15 -10.64
N GLY A 288 5.78 -10.67 -11.33
CA GLY A 288 6.31 -11.31 -12.53
C GLY A 288 5.70 -10.80 -13.84
N LEU A 289 5.00 -9.66 -13.82
CA LEU A 289 4.36 -9.05 -15.00
C LEU A 289 5.39 -8.31 -15.89
N ARG A 290 6.28 -9.09 -16.51
CA ARG A 290 7.48 -8.59 -17.22
C ARG A 290 7.17 -7.97 -18.58
N SER A 291 6.06 -8.35 -19.22
CA SER A 291 5.62 -7.76 -20.48
C SER A 291 5.16 -6.31 -20.32
N ILE A 292 4.75 -5.91 -19.12
CA ILE A 292 4.54 -4.48 -18.79
C ILE A 292 5.86 -3.71 -18.95
N LYS A 293 6.93 -4.21 -18.33
CA LYS A 293 8.25 -3.58 -18.40
C LYS A 293 8.78 -3.55 -19.85
N ALA A 294 8.61 -4.63 -20.60
CA ALA A 294 8.97 -4.70 -22.03
C ALA A 294 8.15 -3.75 -22.92
N GLY A 295 6.83 -3.64 -22.70
CA GLY A 295 5.97 -2.67 -23.40
C GLY A 295 6.35 -1.21 -23.12
N LEU A 296 7.02 -0.96 -21.99
CA LEU A 296 7.55 0.34 -21.59
C LEU A 296 9.04 0.53 -21.94
N GLU A 297 9.71 -0.39 -22.67
CA GLU A 297 11.12 -0.21 -23.10
C GLU A 297 11.31 0.92 -24.13
N PHE A 298 10.22 1.47 -24.68
CA PHE A 298 10.25 2.74 -25.43
C PHE A 298 10.38 3.98 -24.53
N THR A 299 10.32 3.85 -23.20
CA THR A 299 10.52 4.98 -22.29
C THR A 299 12.01 5.36 -22.19
N PRO A 300 12.35 6.66 -22.07
CA PRO A 300 13.74 7.09 -21.97
C PRO A 300 14.44 6.53 -20.72
N PRO A 301 15.74 6.18 -20.76
CA PRO A 301 16.40 5.48 -19.66
C PRO A 301 16.48 6.32 -18.38
N SER A 302 16.71 7.63 -18.50
CA SER A 302 16.83 8.59 -17.39
C SER A 302 15.74 9.66 -17.40
N ILE A 303 15.44 10.25 -16.23
CA ILE A 303 14.49 11.37 -16.09
C ILE A 303 14.94 12.61 -16.90
N THR A 304 16.24 12.77 -17.18
CA THR A 304 16.74 13.85 -18.06
C THR A 304 16.23 13.76 -19.49
N ASP A 305 15.81 12.56 -19.91
CA ASP A 305 15.59 12.22 -21.32
C ASP A 305 14.08 12.22 -21.65
N TYR A 306 13.22 12.27 -20.63
CA TYR A 306 11.81 12.63 -20.72
C TYR A 306 11.69 14.11 -21.15
N ARG A 307 11.82 14.37 -22.46
CA ARG A 307 11.79 15.71 -23.07
C ARG A 307 10.86 15.76 -24.28
N CYS A 308 10.12 16.85 -24.41
CA CYS A 308 9.21 17.05 -25.52
C CYS A 308 10.03 17.25 -26.81
N PHE A 309 9.93 16.31 -27.74
CA PHE A 309 10.68 16.32 -29.01
C PHE A 309 10.54 17.64 -29.80
N ALA A 310 9.39 18.33 -29.68
CA ALA A 310 9.13 19.58 -30.38
C ALA A 310 9.76 20.84 -29.75
N CYS A 311 10.18 20.81 -28.48
CA CYS A 311 10.68 22.01 -27.79
C CYS A 311 11.83 21.80 -26.78
N GLY A 312 12.28 20.58 -26.52
CA GLY A 312 13.42 20.26 -25.64
C GLY A 312 13.18 20.46 -24.14
N GLU A 313 12.12 21.16 -23.75
CA GLU A 313 11.64 21.22 -22.36
C GLU A 313 11.26 19.81 -21.85
N PRO A 314 11.36 19.55 -20.53
CA PRO A 314 10.92 18.29 -19.95
C PRO A 314 9.49 17.91 -20.32
N MET A 315 9.25 16.61 -20.53
CA MET A 315 7.90 16.04 -20.53
C MET A 315 7.36 16.09 -19.12
N VAL A 316 6.17 16.65 -19.00
CA VAL A 316 5.51 16.98 -17.74
C VAL A 316 4.02 16.76 -17.95
N ARG A 317 3.32 16.19 -16.97
CA ARG A 317 1.86 15.94 -17.06
C ARG A 317 1.09 17.27 -17.18
N TRP A 318 0.12 17.31 -18.10
CA TRP A 318 -0.47 18.57 -18.58
C TRP A 318 -1.81 18.94 -17.93
N ASP A 319 -2.56 17.98 -17.39
CA ASP A 319 -3.71 18.16 -16.50
C ASP A 319 -3.98 16.83 -15.77
N ASP A 320 -4.99 16.77 -14.90
CA ASP A 320 -5.44 15.54 -14.21
C ASP A 320 -6.37 14.64 -15.08
N ARG A 321 -6.79 15.08 -16.28
CA ARG A 321 -7.88 14.46 -17.06
C ARG A 321 -7.56 13.07 -17.63
N TRP A 322 -6.33 12.60 -17.48
CA TRP A 322 -5.95 11.21 -17.76
C TRP A 322 -6.63 10.18 -16.82
N ILE A 323 -7.22 10.63 -15.69
CA ILE A 323 -8.15 9.86 -14.84
C ILE A 323 -9.61 10.10 -15.23
N GLU A 324 -9.96 11.31 -15.67
CA GLU A 324 -11.35 11.74 -15.94
C GLU A 324 -11.91 11.25 -17.29
N ARG A 325 -12.01 9.93 -17.42
CA ARG A 325 -12.81 9.18 -18.43
C ARG A 325 -12.41 9.33 -19.91
N ASP A 326 -12.65 8.25 -20.63
CA ASP A 326 -12.70 8.20 -22.09
C ASP A 326 -11.40 8.47 -22.87
N TYR A 327 -10.28 7.92 -22.37
CA TYR A 327 -9.24 7.34 -23.25
C TYR A 327 -9.73 6.04 -23.94
N ARG A 328 -10.98 6.06 -24.43
CA ARG A 328 -11.48 5.11 -25.43
C ARG A 328 -10.89 5.50 -26.78
N TYR A 329 -9.72 4.95 -27.08
CA TYR A 329 -9.23 4.88 -28.45
C TYR A 329 -10.34 4.28 -29.34
N LYS A 330 -10.61 4.94 -30.47
CA LYS A 330 -11.57 4.52 -31.51
C LYS A 330 -10.82 3.88 -32.68
#